data_AF-A0A923PTV2-F1
#
_entry.id   AF-A0A923PTV2-F1
#
_cell.length_a   1.000
_cell.length_b   1.000
_cell.length_c   1.000
_cell.angle_alpha   90.00
_cell.angle_beta   90.00
_cell.angle_gamma   90.00
#
_symmetry.space_group_name_H-M   'P 1'
#
loop_
_entity.id
_entity.type
_entity.pdbx_description
1 polymer ?
#
loop_
_entity_poly.entity_id
_entity_poly.type
_entity_poly.pdbx_seq_one_letter_code
_entity_poly.pdbx_strand_id
1 'polypeptide(L)'
;DVAPHSAVMIFPAAYLNSPSSMFGHTLLRIDQADVQSNKTALLSYAINFGAYIEGSDNSILYAWKGLMGGYPGLFALVPYQEKLSEYRSLENRDLWEYRLNLTQVETERMVEHVWELKQIQFDYFFFDENCSYRLLELLQVARPGLRLTEQFPLTAIPTDTVKAVKEAGLVEKIDYRPSRERELLERAKPLDSDEQQWVLKVSDDQKQLQEPAFKALPRERQALIIDAAAQSDARLRVIRRPNTGIVGALNDGLATARGRFIARMDGDDLSLPSRFVRQLDFLQANPSVALVGTSVEFIDARGARLKLHRPPRSGAAIRAALLDGNSGALIHPTIMGPRDVWQRLGGYLPAWNYVEDYDLFLRASLQGPLANLPEILLRYRIHAQSTNYRHRAVQLSLLGDRCRAARADAGLNANFTPAVSPAHADLASVYREWTGWATEGGEFATARHYAFKAWLRRPWQRENLRGLYRTLRQRTAASAP
;
A
#
# COMPACT_ATOMS: atom_id res chain seq x y z
N ASP A 1 -25.26 -0.45 13.21
CA ASP A 1 -25.18 -1.68 14.02
C ASP A 1 -23.75 -2.17 14.15
N VAL A 2 -23.33 -2.45 15.38
CA VAL A 2 -21.98 -2.94 15.72
C VAL A 2 -21.83 -4.45 15.44
N ALA A 3 -22.94 -5.20 15.41
CA ALA A 3 -23.00 -6.65 15.17
C ALA A 3 -21.93 -7.44 15.96
N PRO A 4 -21.94 -7.36 17.30
CA PRO A 4 -20.86 -7.89 18.14
C PRO A 4 -20.82 -9.42 18.10
N HIS A 5 -19.65 -9.99 17.82
CA HIS A 5 -19.45 -11.44 17.77
C HIS A 5 -18.33 -11.91 18.70
N SER A 6 -17.25 -11.14 18.82
CA SER A 6 -16.14 -11.45 19.73
C SER A 6 -15.48 -10.19 20.26
N ALA A 7 -14.74 -10.32 21.36
CA ALA A 7 -14.03 -9.22 22.01
C ALA A 7 -12.52 -9.47 22.13
N VAL A 8 -11.75 -8.40 22.03
CA VAL A 8 -10.29 -8.41 22.17
C VAL A 8 -9.89 -7.29 23.13
N MET A 9 -9.24 -7.65 24.23
CA MET A 9 -8.65 -6.68 25.15
C MET A 9 -7.32 -6.20 24.60
N ILE A 10 -7.14 -4.89 24.52
CA ILE A 10 -5.95 -4.28 23.93
C ILE A 10 -5.22 -3.52 25.02
N PHE A 11 -3.92 -3.75 25.11
CA PHE A 11 -3.03 -3.08 26.03
C PHE A 11 -1.91 -2.37 25.26
N PRO A 12 -1.97 -1.03 25.16
CA PRO A 12 -0.83 -0.23 24.73
C PRO A 12 0.19 -0.07 25.85
N ALA A 13 1.46 -0.31 25.54
CA ALA A 13 2.56 -0.14 26.50
C ALA A 13 2.61 1.27 27.11
N ALA A 14 3.20 1.36 28.30
CA ALA A 14 3.48 2.63 28.94
C ALA A 14 4.40 3.52 28.08
N TYR A 15 4.17 4.83 28.13
CA TYR A 15 5.03 5.84 27.50
C TYR A 15 5.30 6.96 28.50
N LEU A 16 6.57 7.28 28.71
CA LEU A 16 7.05 8.11 29.83
C LEU A 16 6.85 9.64 29.63
N ASN A 17 6.23 10.08 28.54
CA ASN A 17 6.10 11.52 28.24
C ASN A 17 4.85 12.20 28.84
N SER A 18 3.93 11.48 29.48
CA SER A 18 2.83 12.10 30.23
C SER A 18 2.36 11.23 31.41
N PRO A 19 1.97 11.82 32.56
CA PRO A 19 1.51 11.06 33.73
C PRO A 19 0.34 10.12 33.42
N SER A 20 -0.58 10.54 32.56
CA SER A 20 -1.73 9.74 32.12
C SER A 20 -1.36 8.52 31.25
N SER A 21 -0.11 8.44 30.81
CA SER A 21 0.41 7.39 29.93
C SER A 21 1.50 6.51 30.56
N MET A 22 1.96 6.86 31.76
CA MET A 22 3.06 6.21 32.45
C MET A 22 2.78 4.74 32.81
N PHE A 23 1.52 4.32 32.89
CA PHE A 23 1.13 2.96 33.28
C PHE A 23 0.51 2.13 32.14
N GLY A 24 0.49 2.69 30.92
CA GLY A 24 -0.33 2.16 29.83
C GLY A 24 -1.82 2.42 30.07
N HIS A 25 -2.67 1.82 29.27
CA HIS A 25 -4.12 1.77 29.50
C HIS A 25 -4.70 0.54 28.81
N THR A 26 -5.99 0.28 28.96
CA THR A 26 -6.64 -0.83 28.26
C THR A 26 -7.88 -0.34 27.53
N LEU A 27 -8.24 -1.03 26.46
CA LEU A 27 -9.46 -0.81 25.68
C LEU A 27 -9.99 -2.14 25.15
N LEU A 28 -11.28 -2.23 24.87
CA LEU A 28 -11.89 -3.42 24.29
C LEU A 28 -12.22 -3.18 22.81
N ARG A 29 -11.72 -4.02 21.92
CA ARG A 29 -12.15 -4.05 20.52
C ARG A 29 -13.25 -5.10 20.34
N ILE A 30 -14.31 -4.72 19.63
CA ILE A 30 -15.46 -5.57 19.32
C ILE A 30 -15.44 -5.91 17.82
N ASP A 31 -15.32 -7.19 17.55
CA ASP A 31 -15.19 -7.75 16.20
C ASP A 31 -16.52 -8.37 15.72
N GLN A 32 -16.84 -8.20 14.44
CA GLN A 32 -17.98 -8.83 13.75
C GLN A 32 -17.64 -10.27 13.33
N ALA A 33 -18.66 -11.06 12.98
CA ALA A 33 -18.51 -12.49 12.65
C ALA A 33 -17.60 -12.78 11.44
N ASP A 34 -17.50 -11.83 10.50
CA ASP A 34 -16.68 -11.91 9.29
C ASP A 34 -15.24 -11.41 9.50
N VAL A 35 -14.88 -11.00 10.71
CA VAL A 35 -13.54 -10.49 11.02
C VAL A 35 -12.52 -11.63 11.10
N GLN A 36 -11.92 -11.98 9.96
CA GLN A 36 -10.71 -12.79 9.89
C GLN A 36 -9.43 -11.93 10.05
N SER A 37 -8.37 -12.52 10.62
CA SER A 37 -7.11 -11.88 11.04
C SER A 37 -6.68 -10.58 10.34
N ASN A 38 -6.17 -9.62 11.12
CA ASN A 38 -5.46 -8.36 10.80
C ASN A 38 -6.04 -7.37 9.77
N LYS A 39 -6.76 -7.79 8.72
CA LYS A 39 -7.19 -6.91 7.63
C LYS A 39 -8.60 -6.34 7.85
N THR A 40 -9.54 -7.12 8.38
CA THR A 40 -10.91 -6.66 8.70
C THR A 40 -11.04 -6.13 10.13
N ALA A 41 -10.10 -6.44 11.03
CA ALA A 41 -10.07 -5.92 12.41
C ALA A 41 -10.00 -4.38 12.49
N LEU A 42 -9.60 -3.70 11.42
CA LEU A 42 -9.60 -2.22 11.33
C LEU A 42 -11.01 -1.62 11.20
N LEU A 43 -11.99 -2.43 10.77
CA LEU A 43 -13.40 -2.02 10.66
C LEU A 43 -14.17 -2.20 11.98
N SER A 44 -13.53 -2.81 12.97
CA SER A 44 -14.08 -3.03 14.31
C SER A 44 -14.25 -1.72 15.08
N TYR A 45 -15.07 -1.78 16.12
CA TYR A 45 -15.25 -0.67 17.06
C TYR A 45 -14.42 -0.91 18.32
N ALA A 46 -13.90 0.16 18.90
CA ALA A 46 -13.23 0.17 20.18
C ALA A 46 -14.12 0.82 21.24
N ILE A 47 -14.28 0.14 22.37
CA ILE A 47 -14.85 0.63 23.61
C ILE A 47 -13.70 1.17 24.44
N ASN A 48 -13.76 2.46 24.73
CA ASN A 48 -12.82 3.13 25.62
C ASN A 48 -13.59 3.80 26.77
N PHE A 49 -12.97 3.83 27.95
CA PHE A 49 -13.45 4.64 29.07
C PHE A 49 -12.38 5.68 29.39
N GLY A 50 -12.75 6.95 29.37
CA GLY A 50 -11.81 8.04 29.61
C GLY A 50 -12.49 9.32 30.05
N ALA A 51 -11.68 10.25 30.56
CA ALA A 51 -12.13 11.58 30.96
C ALA A 51 -12.56 12.40 29.74
N TYR A 52 -13.73 13.04 29.83
CA TYR A 52 -14.23 14.00 28.85
C TYR A 52 -13.88 15.43 29.26
N ILE A 53 -13.43 16.23 28.30
CA ILE A 53 -12.94 17.60 28.53
C ILE A 53 -13.71 18.55 27.61
N GLU A 54 -14.41 19.52 28.19
CA GLU A 54 -14.92 20.69 27.48
C GLU A 54 -13.88 21.83 27.52
N GLY A 55 -13.28 22.14 26.37
CA GLY A 55 -12.47 23.36 26.22
C GLY A 55 -11.00 23.28 26.71
N SER A 56 -10.24 24.30 26.34
CA SER A 56 -8.78 24.42 26.48
C SER A 56 -8.32 24.64 27.93
N ASP A 57 -8.24 23.58 28.73
CA ASP A 57 -7.67 23.64 30.08
C ASP A 57 -6.14 23.41 30.08
N ASN A 58 -5.41 24.19 30.89
CA ASN A 58 -3.95 24.18 31.00
C ASN A 58 -3.38 22.80 31.45
N SER A 59 -2.30 22.36 30.79
CA SER A 59 -1.70 21.01 30.89
C SER A 59 -1.24 20.57 32.30
N ILE A 60 -0.91 21.50 33.21
CA ILE A 60 -0.51 21.19 34.60
C ILE A 60 -1.74 21.00 35.51
N LEU A 61 -2.79 21.83 35.33
CA LEU A 61 -4.08 21.69 36.01
C LEU A 61 -4.79 20.41 35.59
N TYR A 62 -4.59 19.96 34.34
CA TYR A 62 -5.05 18.68 33.80
C TYR A 62 -4.53 17.47 34.58
N ALA A 63 -3.21 17.40 34.85
CA ALA A 63 -2.63 16.27 35.57
C ALA A 63 -3.16 16.20 37.02
N TRP A 64 -3.27 17.35 37.70
CA TRP A 64 -3.76 17.41 39.08
C TRP A 64 -5.26 17.09 39.20
N LYS A 65 -6.11 17.67 38.34
CA LYS A 65 -7.56 17.37 38.30
C LYS A 65 -7.83 15.91 37.91
N GLY A 66 -7.07 15.37 36.95
CA GLY A 66 -7.18 13.96 36.55
C GLY A 66 -6.80 12.99 37.65
N LEU A 67 -5.81 13.33 38.50
CA LEU A 67 -5.40 12.51 39.65
C LEU A 67 -6.42 12.48 40.79
N MET A 68 -7.32 13.47 40.90
CA MET A 68 -8.25 13.65 42.03
C MET A 68 -9.74 13.47 41.71
N GLY A 69 -10.13 12.94 40.53
CA GLY A 69 -11.55 12.74 40.22
C GLY A 69 -12.25 13.89 39.51
N GLY A 70 -11.52 14.91 39.04
CA GLY A 70 -12.08 16.20 38.61
C GLY A 70 -12.68 16.28 37.20
N TYR A 71 -12.83 15.16 36.48
CA TYR A 71 -13.41 15.11 35.14
C TYR A 71 -14.47 14.01 35.03
N PRO A 72 -15.57 14.24 34.30
CA PRO A 72 -16.55 13.21 34.02
C PRO A 72 -15.94 12.14 33.11
N GLY A 73 -15.91 10.90 33.58
CA GLY A 73 -15.58 9.71 32.82
C GLY A 73 -16.78 9.23 32.00
N LEU A 74 -16.53 8.80 30.76
CA LEU A 74 -17.57 8.25 29.91
C LEU A 74 -17.08 7.09 29.04
N PHE A 75 -18.01 6.22 28.68
CA PHE A 75 -17.78 5.19 27.69
C PHE A 75 -17.99 5.77 26.28
N ALA A 76 -16.98 5.57 25.43
CA ALA A 76 -17.02 5.96 24.03
C ALA A 76 -16.83 4.74 23.14
N LEU A 77 -17.70 4.63 22.13
CA LEU A 77 -17.59 3.64 21.07
C LEU A 77 -17.04 4.34 19.82
N VAL A 78 -15.77 4.09 19.49
CA VAL A 78 -15.05 4.78 18.42
C VAL A 78 -14.52 3.79 17.39
N PRO A 79 -14.35 4.17 16.11
CA PRO A 79 -13.74 3.29 15.12
C PRO A 79 -12.31 2.87 15.55
N TYR A 80 -12.01 1.58 15.58
CA TYR A 80 -10.72 1.08 16.08
C TYR A 80 -9.52 1.59 15.26
N GLN A 81 -9.70 1.78 13.96
CA GLN A 81 -8.65 2.32 13.08
C GLN A 81 -8.12 3.69 13.55
N GLU A 82 -8.99 4.56 14.06
CA GLU A 82 -8.60 5.90 14.53
C GLU A 82 -7.68 5.79 15.74
N LYS A 83 -8.08 4.96 16.72
CA LYS A 83 -7.29 4.68 17.93
C LYS A 83 -5.98 3.97 17.62
N LEU A 84 -5.99 2.99 16.72
CA LEU A 84 -4.77 2.30 16.30
C LEU A 84 -3.79 3.26 15.62
N SER A 85 -4.30 4.22 14.84
CA SER A 85 -3.45 5.26 14.22
C SER A 85 -2.83 6.15 15.30
N GLU A 86 -3.61 6.61 16.27
CA GLU A 86 -3.14 7.42 17.40
C GLU A 86 -1.98 6.73 18.13
N TYR A 87 -2.17 5.49 18.62
CA TYR A 87 -1.14 4.78 19.39
C TYR A 87 0.10 4.41 18.58
N ARG A 88 -0.05 3.98 17.32
CA ARG A 88 1.10 3.56 16.50
C ARG A 88 1.86 4.73 15.89
N SER A 89 1.18 5.82 15.53
CA SER A 89 1.80 6.91 14.75
C SER A 89 2.10 8.17 15.56
N LEU A 90 1.34 8.45 16.62
CA LEU A 90 1.58 9.62 17.47
C LEU A 90 2.35 9.26 18.74
N GLU A 91 2.11 8.06 19.29
CA GLU A 91 2.68 7.68 20.59
C GLU A 91 3.78 6.62 20.52
N ASN A 92 4.04 6.03 19.35
CA ASN A 92 5.06 4.99 19.13
C ASN A 92 5.00 3.81 20.13
N ARG A 93 3.79 3.37 20.50
CA ARG A 93 3.61 2.29 21.48
C ARG A 93 3.50 0.92 20.85
N ASP A 94 4.10 -0.05 21.52
CA ASP A 94 3.85 -1.47 21.31
C ASP A 94 2.45 -1.82 21.82
N LEU A 95 1.75 -2.71 21.11
CA LEU A 95 0.39 -3.13 21.44
C LEU A 95 0.34 -4.64 21.62
N TRP A 96 -0.30 -5.07 22.71
CA TRP A 96 -0.70 -6.46 22.90
C TRP A 96 -2.22 -6.57 22.76
N GLU A 97 -2.66 -7.49 21.90
CA GLU A 97 -4.06 -7.82 21.67
C GLU A 97 -4.35 -9.20 22.28
N TYR A 98 -5.16 -9.23 23.33
CA TYR A 98 -5.59 -10.43 24.05
C TYR A 98 -6.99 -10.81 23.58
N ARG A 99 -7.08 -11.78 22.68
CA ARG A 99 -8.35 -12.30 22.19
C ARG A 99 -9.05 -13.06 23.31
N LEU A 100 -10.27 -12.65 23.64
CA LEU A 100 -11.02 -13.20 24.75
C LEU A 100 -11.88 -14.39 24.28
N ASN A 101 -12.00 -15.42 25.12
CA ASN A 101 -12.84 -16.60 24.87
C ASN A 101 -14.32 -16.37 25.26
N LEU A 102 -14.82 -15.15 25.03
CA LEU A 102 -16.23 -14.83 25.24
C LEU A 102 -17.07 -15.42 24.10
N THR A 103 -18.22 -15.96 24.44
CA THR A 103 -19.23 -16.35 23.45
C THR A 103 -19.85 -15.11 22.81
N GLN A 104 -20.53 -15.29 21.68
CA GLN A 104 -21.28 -14.21 21.03
C GLN A 104 -22.30 -13.59 22.00
N VAL A 105 -23.06 -14.40 22.73
CA VAL A 105 -24.09 -13.93 23.68
C VAL A 105 -23.47 -13.12 24.83
N GLU A 106 -22.32 -13.56 25.36
CA GLU A 106 -21.60 -12.81 26.40
C GLU A 106 -21.10 -11.46 25.86
N THR A 107 -20.63 -11.44 24.60
CA THR A 107 -20.15 -10.22 23.94
C THR A 107 -21.30 -9.25 23.64
N GLU A 108 -22.44 -9.75 23.17
CA GLU A 108 -23.67 -8.98 22.92
C GLU A 108 -24.14 -8.29 24.20
N ARG A 109 -24.28 -9.05 25.30
CA ARG A 109 -24.69 -8.51 26.61
C ARG A 109 -23.77 -7.39 27.07
N MET A 110 -22.46 -7.55 26.90
CA MET A 110 -21.49 -6.52 27.26
C MET A 110 -21.69 -5.23 26.45
N VAL A 111 -21.92 -5.34 25.14
CA VAL A 111 -22.11 -4.19 24.25
C VAL A 111 -23.45 -3.51 24.48
N GLU A 112 -24.52 -4.28 24.74
CA GLU A 112 -25.82 -3.76 25.15
C GLU A 112 -25.71 -2.94 26.43
N HIS A 113 -24.99 -3.44 27.43
CA HIS A 113 -24.76 -2.70 28.66
C HIS A 113 -23.98 -1.39 28.41
N VAL A 114 -22.96 -1.41 27.56
CA VAL A 114 -22.25 -0.18 27.16
C VAL A 114 -23.18 0.82 26.47
N TRP A 115 -24.19 0.34 25.74
CA TRP A 115 -25.19 1.21 25.12
C TRP A 115 -26.08 1.91 26.15
N GLU A 116 -26.47 1.20 27.23
CA GLU A 116 -27.18 1.78 28.37
C GLU A 116 -26.35 2.87 29.07
N LEU A 117 -25.04 2.64 29.20
CA LEU A 117 -24.12 3.54 29.90
C LEU A 117 -23.69 4.78 29.09
N LYS A 118 -23.98 4.84 27.79
CA LYS A 118 -23.42 5.86 26.86
C LYS A 118 -23.73 7.31 27.25
N GLN A 119 -24.81 7.55 28.00
CA GLN A 119 -25.24 8.88 28.45
C GLN A 119 -25.01 9.10 29.95
N ILE A 120 -24.35 8.16 30.63
CA ILE A 120 -24.08 8.21 32.06
C ILE A 120 -22.65 8.71 32.26
N GLN A 121 -22.51 9.74 33.08
CA GLN A 121 -21.21 10.25 33.51
C GLN A 121 -20.80 9.60 34.83
N PHE A 122 -19.54 9.20 34.91
CA PHE A 122 -18.93 8.62 36.11
C PHE A 122 -17.86 9.56 36.66
N ASP A 123 -17.56 9.48 37.95
CA ASP A 123 -16.36 10.13 38.49
C ASP A 123 -15.13 9.36 38.01
N TYR A 124 -14.19 10.04 37.35
CA TYR A 124 -12.98 9.41 36.81
C TYR A 124 -11.81 9.56 37.79
N PHE A 125 -11.46 8.49 38.48
CA PHE A 125 -10.25 8.43 39.31
C PHE A 125 -9.08 7.82 38.53
N PHE A 126 -7.87 8.34 38.74
CA PHE A 126 -6.70 7.90 37.97
C PHE A 126 -6.11 6.57 38.49
N PHE A 127 -6.00 6.44 39.81
CA PHE A 127 -5.39 5.28 40.44
C PHE A 127 -6.37 4.13 40.68
N ASP A 128 -7.65 4.45 40.88
CA ASP A 128 -8.74 3.51 41.12
C ASP A 128 -9.90 3.82 40.16
N GLU A 129 -10.81 2.90 39.90
CA GLU A 129 -11.97 3.08 38.99
C GLU A 129 -11.63 3.65 37.59
N ASN A 130 -10.38 3.47 37.16
CA ASN A 130 -9.88 3.99 35.90
C ASN A 130 -10.36 3.15 34.71
N CYS A 131 -9.85 3.48 33.52
CA CYS A 131 -10.18 2.78 32.27
C CYS A 131 -10.05 1.26 32.39
N SER A 132 -9.01 0.74 33.05
CA SER A 132 -8.81 -0.69 33.18
C SER A 132 -9.79 -1.34 34.14
N TYR A 133 -10.10 -0.68 35.26
CA TYR A 133 -11.11 -1.16 36.21
C TYR A 133 -12.50 -1.27 35.58
N ARG A 134 -12.95 -0.20 34.90
CA ARG A 134 -14.27 -0.16 34.24
C ARG A 134 -14.43 -1.21 33.15
N LEU A 135 -13.34 -1.59 32.47
CA LEU A 135 -13.38 -2.70 31.52
C LEU A 135 -13.49 -4.06 32.21
N LEU A 136 -12.92 -4.25 33.41
CA LEU A 136 -13.15 -5.47 34.19
C LEU A 136 -14.62 -5.62 34.58
N GLU A 137 -15.30 -4.52 34.95
CA GLU A 137 -16.75 -4.52 35.22
C GLU A 137 -17.53 -5.01 34.00
N LEU A 138 -17.22 -4.49 32.81
CA LEU A 138 -17.85 -4.94 31.56
C LEU A 138 -17.64 -6.43 31.30
N LEU A 139 -16.46 -6.97 31.59
CA LEU A 139 -16.20 -8.42 31.47
C LEU A 139 -17.03 -9.24 32.47
N GLN A 140 -17.24 -8.74 33.69
CA GLN A 140 -18.12 -9.40 34.67
C GLN A 140 -19.58 -9.39 34.24
N VAL A 141 -20.03 -8.30 33.60
CA VAL A 141 -21.36 -8.23 32.98
C VAL A 141 -21.47 -9.23 31.84
N ALA A 142 -20.44 -9.33 30.99
CA ALA A 142 -20.39 -10.29 29.89
C ALA A 142 -20.58 -11.73 30.38
N ARG A 143 -19.78 -12.15 31.38
CA ARG A 143 -19.81 -13.48 31.99
C ARG A 143 -20.08 -13.39 33.50
N PRO A 144 -21.36 -13.46 33.90
CA PRO A 144 -21.75 -13.47 35.31
C PRO A 144 -21.06 -14.61 36.06
N GLY A 145 -20.44 -14.27 37.19
CA GLY A 145 -19.65 -15.21 38.00
C GLY A 145 -18.14 -14.91 38.02
N LEU A 146 -17.66 -14.07 37.11
CA LEU A 146 -16.33 -13.48 37.22
C LEU A 146 -16.26 -12.50 38.40
N ARG A 147 -15.11 -12.50 39.09
CA ARG A 147 -14.79 -11.61 40.22
C ARG A 147 -13.43 -10.95 40.00
N LEU A 148 -13.33 -10.20 38.90
CA LEU A 148 -12.12 -9.53 38.46
C LEU A 148 -11.86 -8.24 39.28
N THR A 149 -12.90 -7.48 39.62
CA THR A 149 -12.74 -6.19 40.31
C THR A 149 -12.38 -6.34 41.79
N GLU A 150 -12.76 -7.45 42.43
CA GLU A 150 -12.44 -7.75 43.84
C GLU A 150 -10.91 -7.78 44.12
N GLN A 151 -10.10 -7.98 43.08
CA GLN A 151 -8.63 -8.00 43.19
C GLN A 151 -7.99 -6.61 43.27
N PHE A 152 -8.75 -5.55 43.01
CA PHE A 152 -8.25 -4.18 42.88
C PHE A 152 -9.03 -3.21 43.80
N PRO A 153 -8.97 -3.35 45.14
CA PRO A 153 -9.75 -2.53 46.08
C PRO A 153 -9.20 -1.12 46.32
N LEU A 154 -8.02 -0.81 45.78
CA LEU A 154 -7.29 0.45 46.04
C LEU A 154 -6.67 1.02 44.77
N THR A 155 -6.12 0.17 43.91
CA THR A 155 -5.48 0.60 42.67
C THR A 155 -5.67 -0.42 41.57
N ALA A 156 -6.03 0.03 40.37
CA ALA A 156 -6.17 -0.82 39.18
C ALA A 156 -5.10 -0.46 38.14
N ILE A 157 -3.90 -1.05 38.26
CA ILE A 157 -2.84 -0.82 37.28
C ILE A 157 -3.15 -1.64 36.01
N PRO A 158 -3.14 -1.02 34.81
CA PRO A 158 -3.50 -1.69 33.56
C PRO A 158 -2.80 -3.04 33.32
N THR A 159 -1.49 -3.13 33.58
CA THR A 159 -0.74 -4.39 33.46
C THR A 159 -1.26 -5.49 34.37
N ASP A 160 -1.65 -5.14 35.60
CA ASP A 160 -2.16 -6.09 36.58
C ASP A 160 -3.60 -6.53 36.22
N THR A 161 -4.42 -5.62 35.69
CA THR A 161 -5.76 -5.98 35.19
C THR A 161 -5.69 -6.97 34.02
N VAL A 162 -4.75 -6.79 33.08
CA VAL A 162 -4.52 -7.74 31.99
C VAL A 162 -4.07 -9.09 32.53
N LYS A 163 -3.22 -9.10 33.56
CA LYS A 163 -2.78 -10.32 34.24
C LYS A 163 -3.96 -11.04 34.91
N ALA A 164 -4.83 -10.33 35.62
CA ALA A 164 -6.05 -10.90 36.22
C ALA A 164 -6.98 -11.52 35.17
N VAL A 165 -7.19 -10.86 34.03
CA VAL A 165 -8.00 -11.41 32.91
C VAL A 165 -7.37 -12.70 32.36
N LYS A 166 -6.04 -12.74 32.24
CA LYS A 166 -5.32 -13.95 31.82
C LYS A 166 -5.44 -15.09 32.84
N GLU A 167 -5.28 -14.80 34.13
CA GLU A 167 -5.38 -15.78 35.23
C GLU A 167 -6.80 -16.31 35.41
N ALA A 168 -7.82 -15.50 35.10
CA ALA A 168 -9.21 -15.93 35.04
C ALA A 168 -9.55 -16.84 33.84
N GLY A 169 -8.55 -17.19 33.01
CA GLY A 169 -8.72 -18.09 31.87
C GLY A 169 -9.54 -17.50 30.73
N LEU A 170 -9.63 -16.16 30.64
CA LEU A 170 -10.41 -15.48 29.61
C LEU A 170 -9.66 -15.32 28.27
N VAL A 171 -8.34 -15.49 28.26
CA VAL A 171 -7.51 -15.24 27.07
C VAL A 171 -7.35 -16.51 26.24
N GLU A 172 -7.86 -16.50 25.01
CA GLU A 172 -7.70 -17.56 24.02
C GLU A 172 -6.33 -17.45 23.31
N LYS A 173 -5.96 -16.23 22.91
CA LYS A 173 -4.77 -15.97 22.09
C LYS A 173 -4.20 -14.58 22.39
N ILE A 174 -2.88 -14.45 22.30
CA ILE A 174 -2.17 -13.18 22.44
C ILE A 174 -1.50 -12.85 21.10
N ASP A 175 -1.78 -11.68 20.57
CA ASP A 175 -1.17 -11.12 19.37
C ASP A 175 -0.36 -9.87 19.73
N TYR A 176 0.88 -9.78 19.24
CA TYR A 176 1.75 -8.63 19.45
C TYR A 176 1.83 -7.79 18.18
N ARG A 177 1.69 -6.46 18.32
CA ARG A 177 1.93 -5.50 17.25
C ARG A 177 3.04 -4.54 17.67
N PRO A 178 4.19 -4.55 16.99
CA PRO A 178 5.26 -3.61 17.29
C PRO A 178 4.88 -2.17 16.92
N SER A 179 5.46 -1.23 17.65
CA SER A 179 5.42 0.19 17.36
C SER A 179 6.25 0.53 16.12
N ARG A 180 6.05 1.73 15.55
CA ARG A 180 6.88 2.19 14.43
C ARG A 180 8.34 2.37 14.83
N GLU A 181 8.58 2.83 16.05
CA GLU A 181 9.93 2.92 16.62
C GLU A 181 10.56 1.52 16.69
N ARG A 182 9.84 0.54 17.22
CA ARG A 182 10.36 -0.84 17.29
C ARG A 182 10.62 -1.42 15.90
N GLU A 183 9.72 -1.22 14.95
CA GLU A 183 9.91 -1.61 13.55
C GLU A 183 11.13 -0.92 12.91
N LEU A 184 11.36 0.36 13.18
CA LEU A 184 12.54 1.10 12.70
C LEU A 184 13.83 0.55 13.31
N LEU A 185 13.86 0.36 14.63
CA LEU A 185 15.03 -0.20 15.33
C LEU A 185 15.38 -1.59 14.80
N GLU A 186 14.39 -2.48 14.61
CA GLU A 186 14.61 -3.80 14.01
C GLU A 186 15.17 -3.72 12.57
N ARG A 187 14.71 -2.77 11.76
CA ARG A 187 15.23 -2.55 10.39
C ARG A 187 16.62 -1.92 10.37
N ALA A 188 16.99 -1.18 11.41
CA ALA A 188 18.31 -0.56 11.56
C ALA A 188 19.36 -1.52 12.12
N LYS A 189 18.98 -2.60 12.83
CA LYS A 189 19.92 -3.62 13.37
C LYS A 189 20.98 -4.15 12.40
N PRO A 190 20.67 -4.48 11.12
CA PRO A 190 21.67 -4.98 10.19
C PRO A 190 22.57 -3.88 9.59
N LEU A 191 22.33 -2.61 9.92
CA LEU A 191 23.06 -1.45 9.40
C LEU A 191 24.19 -1.05 10.35
N ASP A 192 25.35 -0.70 9.78
CA ASP A 192 26.44 -0.11 10.55
C ASP A 192 26.19 1.39 10.84
N SER A 193 27.13 2.04 11.55
CA SER A 193 26.99 3.44 11.93
C SER A 193 26.89 4.39 10.74
N ASP A 194 27.64 4.13 9.66
CA ASP A 194 27.68 5.00 8.49
C ASP A 194 26.40 4.87 7.68
N GLU A 195 25.86 3.65 7.60
CA GLU A 195 24.58 3.37 6.96
C GLU A 195 23.39 3.91 7.75
N GLN A 196 23.46 3.91 9.09
CA GLN A 196 22.47 4.59 9.92
C GLN A 196 22.48 6.11 9.69
N GLN A 197 23.64 6.72 9.44
CA GLN A 197 23.70 8.13 9.01
C GLN A 197 23.04 8.33 7.64
N TRP A 198 23.18 7.37 6.73
CA TRP A 198 22.43 7.41 5.47
C TRP A 198 20.92 7.31 5.67
N VAL A 199 20.45 6.49 6.61
CA VAL A 199 19.01 6.42 6.95
C VAL A 199 18.51 7.81 7.35
N LEU A 200 19.20 8.49 8.26
CA LEU A 200 18.83 9.84 8.70
C LEU A 200 18.82 10.85 7.54
N LYS A 201 19.87 10.86 6.71
CA LYS A 201 19.97 11.75 5.55
C LYS A 201 18.86 11.53 4.53
N VAL A 202 18.56 10.27 4.20
CA VAL A 202 17.52 9.90 3.23
C VAL A 202 16.11 10.19 3.78
N SER A 203 15.92 9.99 5.08
CA SER A 203 14.67 10.33 5.77
C SER A 203 14.37 11.83 5.76
N ASP A 204 15.40 12.68 5.81
CA ASP A 204 15.27 14.14 5.72
C ASP A 204 15.12 14.63 4.26
N ASP A 205 15.99 14.18 3.35
CA ASP A 205 15.93 14.52 1.93
C ASP A 205 16.14 13.29 1.04
N GLN A 206 15.07 12.89 0.34
CA GLN A 206 15.11 11.75 -0.58
C GLN A 206 16.07 11.97 -1.77
N LYS A 207 16.47 13.21 -2.08
CA LYS A 207 17.48 13.48 -3.13
C LYS A 207 18.85 12.89 -2.80
N GLN A 208 19.12 12.61 -1.52
CA GLN A 208 20.34 11.93 -1.08
C GLN A 208 20.52 10.55 -1.73
N LEU A 209 19.44 9.90 -2.18
CA LEU A 209 19.51 8.66 -2.97
C LEU A 209 20.23 8.83 -4.32
N GLN A 210 20.41 10.08 -4.79
CA GLN A 210 21.08 10.38 -6.04
C GLN A 210 22.58 10.60 -5.89
N GLU A 211 23.08 10.74 -4.66
CA GLU A 211 24.49 10.93 -4.31
C GLU A 211 25.37 9.82 -4.92
N PRO A 212 26.52 10.16 -5.54
CA PRO A 212 27.46 9.15 -6.05
C PRO A 212 27.92 8.17 -4.97
N ALA A 213 28.16 8.66 -3.75
CA ALA A 213 28.57 7.84 -2.61
C ALA A 213 27.50 6.80 -2.24
N PHE A 214 26.22 7.20 -2.18
CA PHE A 214 25.13 6.27 -1.92
C PHE A 214 24.98 5.23 -3.05
N LYS A 215 25.05 5.69 -4.31
CA LYS A 215 24.94 4.80 -5.49
C LYS A 215 26.10 3.82 -5.62
N ALA A 216 27.25 4.11 -5.03
CA ALA A 216 28.41 3.23 -5.00
C ALA A 216 28.24 2.06 -4.02
N LEU A 217 27.33 2.16 -3.03
CA LEU A 217 27.05 1.07 -2.10
C LEU A 217 26.50 -0.16 -2.83
N PRO A 218 26.73 -1.39 -2.33
CA PRO A 218 26.08 -2.58 -2.88
C PRO A 218 24.54 -2.45 -2.86
N ARG A 219 23.86 -2.96 -3.89
CA ARG A 219 22.38 -2.81 -4.00
C ARG A 219 21.62 -3.36 -2.80
N GLU A 220 22.10 -4.44 -2.20
CA GLU A 220 21.49 -5.03 -1.01
C GLU A 220 21.57 -4.07 0.19
N ARG A 221 22.69 -3.36 0.35
CA ARG A 221 22.86 -2.34 1.39
C ARG A 221 22.00 -1.11 1.13
N GLN A 222 21.98 -0.62 -0.11
CA GLN A 222 21.07 0.47 -0.52
C GLN A 222 19.61 0.13 -0.18
N ALA A 223 19.17 -1.10 -0.45
CA ALA A 223 17.81 -1.55 -0.16
C ALA A 223 17.50 -1.56 1.33
N LEU A 224 18.42 -2.00 2.20
CA LEU A 224 18.23 -1.97 3.65
C LEU A 224 18.11 -0.55 4.18
N ILE A 225 18.97 0.37 3.70
CA ILE A 225 18.93 1.79 4.08
C ILE A 225 17.61 2.43 3.66
N ILE A 226 17.21 2.26 2.39
CA ILE A 226 15.94 2.81 1.86
C ILE A 226 14.75 2.26 2.65
N ASP A 227 14.75 0.97 2.95
CA ASP A 227 13.66 0.32 3.66
C ASP A 227 13.55 0.79 5.14
N ALA A 228 14.68 1.03 5.80
CA ALA A 228 14.71 1.63 7.13
C ALA A 228 14.25 3.10 7.09
N ALA A 229 14.79 3.90 6.16
CA ALA A 229 14.39 5.30 5.97
C ALA A 229 12.90 5.44 5.65
N ALA A 230 12.34 4.51 4.88
CA ALA A 230 10.91 4.51 4.56
C ALA A 230 10.00 4.35 5.80
N GLN A 231 10.50 3.86 6.95
CA GLN A 231 9.70 3.79 8.17
C GLN A 231 9.49 5.13 8.87
N SER A 232 10.37 6.11 8.62
CA SER A 232 10.19 7.46 9.17
C SER A 232 9.09 8.24 8.45
N ASP A 233 8.75 7.88 7.21
CA ASP A 233 7.66 8.53 6.48
C ASP A 233 6.31 7.93 6.88
N ALA A 234 5.48 8.75 7.54
CA ALA A 234 4.21 8.31 8.04
C ALA A 234 3.25 7.76 6.97
N ARG A 235 3.41 8.22 5.72
CA ARG A 235 2.57 7.89 4.57
C ARG A 235 2.94 6.56 3.94
N LEU A 236 4.17 6.08 4.16
CA LEU A 236 4.68 4.84 3.57
C LEU A 236 4.36 3.63 4.46
N ARG A 237 4.02 2.52 3.81
CA ARG A 237 3.82 1.22 4.45
C ARG A 237 4.52 0.17 3.61
N VAL A 238 5.63 -0.35 4.11
CA VAL A 238 6.43 -1.36 3.40
C VAL A 238 6.06 -2.75 3.92
N ILE A 239 5.62 -3.62 3.02
CA ILE A 239 5.24 -5.00 3.32
C ILE A 239 6.35 -5.92 2.77
N ARG A 240 7.02 -6.65 3.67
CA ARG A 240 7.99 -7.68 3.30
C ARG A 240 7.30 -9.05 3.28
N ARG A 241 7.61 -9.86 2.28
CA ARG A 241 7.03 -11.18 2.06
C ARG A 241 8.01 -12.08 1.30
N PRO A 242 7.89 -13.42 1.41
CA PRO A 242 8.55 -14.33 0.48
C PRO A 242 8.16 -14.02 -0.97
N ASN A 243 9.07 -14.30 -1.91
CA ASN A 243 8.80 -14.08 -3.33
C ASN A 243 7.73 -15.07 -3.82
N THR A 244 6.54 -14.57 -4.19
CA THR A 244 5.50 -15.37 -4.87
C THR A 244 5.14 -14.80 -6.25
N GLY A 245 6.07 -14.06 -6.87
CA GLY A 245 5.84 -13.39 -8.15
C GLY A 245 4.98 -12.13 -8.05
N ILE A 246 4.81 -11.49 -9.22
CA ILE A 246 4.18 -10.17 -9.36
C ILE A 246 2.71 -10.17 -8.94
N VAL A 247 1.92 -11.16 -9.37
CA VAL A 247 0.48 -11.28 -9.04
C VAL A 247 0.26 -11.30 -7.52
N GLY A 248 1.04 -12.10 -6.79
CA GLY A 248 0.94 -12.16 -5.33
C GLY A 248 1.30 -10.84 -4.66
N ALA A 249 2.38 -10.18 -5.11
CA ALA A 249 2.78 -8.87 -4.58
C ALA A 249 1.72 -7.78 -4.85
N LEU A 250 1.14 -7.76 -6.05
CA LEU A 250 0.09 -6.81 -6.41
C LEU A 250 -1.17 -7.02 -5.57
N ASN A 251 -1.59 -8.27 -5.37
CA ASN A 251 -2.77 -8.59 -4.56
C ASN A 251 -2.56 -8.26 -3.07
N ASP A 252 -1.36 -8.48 -2.53
CA ASP A 252 -1.03 -8.06 -1.16
C ASP A 252 -1.06 -6.53 -1.01
N GLY A 253 -0.58 -5.80 -2.02
CA GLY A 253 -0.71 -4.34 -2.09
C GLY A 253 -2.16 -3.88 -2.11
N LEU A 254 -2.98 -4.44 -3.01
CA LEU A 254 -4.41 -4.14 -3.11
C LEU A 254 -5.16 -4.44 -1.81
N ALA A 255 -4.90 -5.59 -1.18
CA ALA A 255 -5.54 -5.98 0.07
C ALA A 255 -5.18 -5.06 1.25
N THR A 256 -4.05 -4.36 1.17
CA THR A 256 -3.57 -3.47 2.24
C THR A 256 -3.89 -1.99 1.98
N ALA A 257 -4.27 -1.65 0.74
CA ALA A 257 -4.61 -0.29 0.33
C ALA A 257 -5.90 0.19 1.02
N ARG A 258 -5.86 1.44 1.52
CA ARG A 258 -6.97 2.06 2.28
C ARG A 258 -7.57 3.29 1.59
N GLY A 259 -6.91 3.81 0.55
CA GLY A 259 -7.36 5.01 -0.16
C GLY A 259 -8.70 4.80 -0.85
N ARG A 260 -9.50 5.87 -0.95
CA ARG A 260 -10.73 5.88 -1.76
C ARG A 260 -10.43 5.56 -3.24
N PHE A 261 -9.28 6.01 -3.71
CA PHE A 261 -8.73 5.69 -5.02
C PHE A 261 -7.43 4.90 -4.82
N ILE A 262 -7.21 3.92 -5.69
CA ILE A 262 -6.00 3.12 -5.73
C ILE A 262 -5.30 3.41 -7.05
N ALA A 263 -4.03 3.81 -6.96
CA ALA A 263 -3.13 3.97 -8.09
C ALA A 263 -2.04 2.90 -8.04
N ARG A 264 -1.77 2.30 -9.19
CA ARG A 264 -0.70 1.31 -9.35
C ARG A 264 0.56 1.96 -9.91
N MET A 265 1.73 1.48 -9.53
CA MET A 265 3.03 1.94 -10.02
C MET A 265 4.07 0.80 -9.94
N ASP A 266 5.01 0.77 -10.88
CA ASP A 266 6.18 -0.11 -10.84
C ASP A 266 7.33 0.50 -10.04
N GLY A 267 8.14 -0.37 -9.41
CA GLY A 267 9.25 0.05 -8.54
C GLY A 267 10.44 0.69 -9.26
N ASP A 268 10.54 0.58 -10.59
CA ASP A 268 11.65 1.10 -11.40
C ASP A 268 11.24 2.24 -12.35
N ASP A 269 9.99 2.67 -12.29
CA ASP A 269 9.43 3.79 -13.05
C ASP A 269 9.51 5.13 -12.29
N LEU A 270 9.23 6.23 -12.99
CA LEU A 270 9.18 7.57 -12.39
C LEU A 270 7.82 8.23 -12.62
N SER A 271 7.06 8.40 -11.54
CA SER A 271 5.82 9.18 -11.56
C SER A 271 6.12 10.67 -11.63
N LEU A 272 5.43 11.41 -12.51
CA LEU A 272 5.58 12.86 -12.57
C LEU A 272 4.74 13.55 -11.49
N PRO A 273 5.15 14.74 -10.99
CA PRO A 273 4.56 15.35 -9.79
C PRO A 273 3.04 15.57 -9.86
N SER A 274 2.51 15.88 -11.04
CA SER A 274 1.08 16.17 -11.23
C SER A 274 0.22 14.93 -11.51
N ARG A 275 0.78 13.72 -11.52
CA ARG A 275 0.03 12.52 -11.93
C ARG A 275 -1.25 12.32 -11.14
N PHE A 276 -1.14 12.28 -9.81
CA PHE A 276 -2.28 11.92 -8.97
C PHE A 276 -3.37 12.97 -8.98
N VAL A 277 -3.02 14.27 -8.93
CA VAL A 277 -4.02 15.34 -9.01
C VAL A 277 -4.80 15.28 -10.32
N ARG A 278 -4.11 15.13 -11.46
CA ARG A 278 -4.76 15.04 -12.78
C ARG A 278 -5.71 13.84 -12.91
N GLN A 279 -5.27 12.67 -12.44
CA GLN A 279 -6.10 11.47 -12.52
C GLN A 279 -7.29 11.54 -11.55
N LEU A 280 -7.10 12.10 -10.36
CA LEU A 280 -8.16 12.29 -9.38
C LEU A 280 -9.22 13.26 -9.88
N ASP A 281 -8.82 14.44 -10.37
CA ASP A 281 -9.73 15.46 -10.92
C ASP A 281 -10.60 14.84 -12.04
N PHE A 282 -9.98 14.05 -12.91
CA PHE A 282 -10.69 13.36 -13.99
C PHE A 282 -11.71 12.33 -13.47
N LEU A 283 -11.33 11.48 -12.53
CA LEU A 283 -12.23 10.46 -11.95
C LEU A 283 -13.38 11.09 -11.16
N GLN A 284 -13.13 12.21 -10.48
CA GLN A 284 -14.16 12.95 -9.76
C GLN A 284 -15.17 13.58 -10.73
N ALA A 285 -14.69 14.13 -11.85
CA ALA A 285 -15.56 14.68 -12.91
C ALA A 285 -16.29 13.60 -13.72
N ASN A 286 -15.78 12.35 -13.72
CA ASN A 286 -16.30 11.24 -14.52
C ASN A 286 -16.51 9.99 -13.66
N PRO A 287 -17.49 9.98 -12.73
CA PRO A 287 -17.65 8.91 -11.74
C PRO A 287 -18.02 7.54 -12.33
N SER A 288 -18.46 7.48 -13.60
CA SER A 288 -18.74 6.22 -14.30
C SER A 288 -17.48 5.50 -14.79
N VAL A 289 -16.33 6.21 -14.89
CA VAL A 289 -15.08 5.63 -15.38
C VAL A 289 -14.53 4.63 -14.35
N ALA A 290 -14.27 3.40 -14.81
CA ALA A 290 -13.77 2.33 -13.96
C ALA A 290 -12.27 2.51 -13.64
N LEU A 291 -11.43 2.70 -14.66
CA LEU A 291 -9.99 2.96 -14.50
C LEU A 291 -9.55 4.06 -15.48
N VAL A 292 -8.60 4.89 -15.04
CA VAL A 292 -7.93 5.89 -15.86
C VAL A 292 -6.42 5.63 -15.91
N GLY A 293 -5.85 5.56 -17.11
CA GLY A 293 -4.42 5.57 -17.36
C GLY A 293 -3.93 6.92 -17.89
N THR A 294 -2.67 6.98 -18.31
CA THR A 294 -2.07 8.22 -18.86
C THR A 294 -1.16 7.89 -20.04
N SER A 295 -0.80 8.91 -20.81
CA SER A 295 0.33 8.77 -21.73
C SER A 295 1.64 8.64 -20.94
N VAL A 296 2.65 8.01 -21.56
CA VAL A 296 3.96 7.77 -20.92
C VAL A 296 5.11 8.15 -21.82
N GLU A 297 6.25 8.45 -21.19
CA GLU A 297 7.54 8.59 -21.82
C GLU A 297 8.36 7.33 -21.54
N PHE A 298 8.68 6.55 -22.57
CA PHE A 298 9.57 5.40 -22.40
C PHE A 298 11.02 5.87 -22.25
N ILE A 299 11.69 5.40 -21.21
CA ILE A 299 13.08 5.71 -20.88
C ILE A 299 13.91 4.42 -20.79
N ASP A 300 15.21 4.54 -21.04
CA ASP A 300 16.16 3.43 -20.85
C ASP A 300 16.56 3.26 -19.38
N ALA A 301 17.42 2.28 -19.08
CA ALA A 301 17.96 2.04 -17.74
C ALA A 301 18.76 3.23 -17.14
N ARG A 302 19.22 4.18 -17.96
CA ARG A 302 19.93 5.40 -17.52
C ARG A 302 18.97 6.58 -17.31
N GLY A 303 17.70 6.42 -17.66
CA GLY A 303 16.70 7.49 -17.65
C GLY A 303 16.69 8.36 -18.90
N ALA A 304 17.42 7.97 -19.96
CA ALA A 304 17.39 8.68 -21.23
C ALA A 304 16.14 8.31 -22.02
N ARG A 305 15.53 9.29 -22.69
CA ARG A 305 14.29 9.14 -23.44
C ARG A 305 14.49 8.25 -24.67
N LEU A 306 13.53 7.37 -24.90
CA LEU A 306 13.46 6.48 -26.06
C LEU A 306 12.32 6.88 -27.01
N LYS A 307 11.09 6.95 -26.52
CA LYS A 307 9.91 7.39 -27.30
C LYS A 307 8.77 7.82 -26.41
N LEU A 308 7.78 8.47 -26.99
CA LEU A 308 6.49 8.74 -26.35
C LEU A 308 5.49 7.66 -26.74
N HIS A 309 4.65 7.26 -25.79
CA HIS A 309 3.52 6.37 -26.04
C HIS A 309 2.23 7.04 -25.62
N ARG A 310 1.31 7.16 -26.58
CA ARG A 310 0.00 7.79 -26.42
C ARG A 310 -1.08 6.74 -26.69
N PRO A 311 -1.59 6.07 -25.65
CA PRO A 311 -2.62 5.06 -25.82
C PRO A 311 -3.96 5.70 -26.27
N PRO A 312 -4.92 4.90 -26.79
CA PRO A 312 -6.26 5.37 -27.13
C PRO A 312 -6.93 6.03 -25.91
N ARG A 313 -7.66 7.13 -26.12
CA ARG A 313 -8.17 7.97 -25.02
C ARG A 313 -9.54 7.55 -24.50
N SER A 314 -10.45 7.18 -25.40
CA SER A 314 -11.85 6.88 -25.07
C SER A 314 -12.04 5.41 -24.73
N GLY A 315 -12.99 5.10 -23.83
CA GLY A 315 -13.32 3.73 -23.44
C GLY A 315 -13.66 2.80 -24.61
N ALA A 316 -14.39 3.28 -25.62
CA ALA A 316 -14.70 2.49 -26.81
C ALA A 316 -13.43 2.08 -27.59
N ALA A 317 -12.55 3.05 -27.87
CA ALA A 317 -11.28 2.78 -28.56
C ALA A 317 -10.33 1.91 -27.74
N ILE A 318 -10.29 2.09 -26.41
CA ILE A 318 -9.50 1.24 -25.50
C ILE A 318 -10.05 -0.19 -25.54
N ARG A 319 -11.36 -0.38 -25.41
CA ARG A 319 -11.98 -1.71 -25.43
C ARG A 319 -11.79 -2.41 -26.77
N ALA A 320 -11.94 -1.69 -27.89
CA ALA A 320 -11.65 -2.23 -29.22
C ALA A 320 -10.19 -2.70 -29.33
N ALA A 321 -9.23 -1.85 -28.93
CA ALA A 321 -7.82 -2.21 -28.94
C ALA A 321 -7.51 -3.42 -28.03
N LEU A 322 -8.13 -3.50 -26.84
CA LEU A 322 -8.00 -4.66 -25.97
C LEU A 322 -8.56 -5.93 -26.65
N LEU A 323 -9.74 -5.88 -27.27
CA LEU A 323 -10.31 -7.04 -27.97
C LEU A 323 -9.50 -7.49 -29.21
N ASP A 324 -8.62 -6.63 -29.72
CA ASP A 324 -7.65 -6.95 -30.77
C ASP A 324 -6.28 -7.42 -30.23
N GLY A 325 -6.17 -7.62 -28.91
CA GLY A 325 -4.95 -8.12 -28.25
C GLY A 325 -3.90 -7.06 -27.93
N ASN A 326 -4.22 -5.77 -28.08
CA ASN A 326 -3.28 -4.69 -27.79
C ASN A 326 -3.24 -4.38 -26.28
N SER A 327 -2.35 -5.07 -25.56
CA SER A 327 -2.10 -4.78 -24.13
C SER A 327 -1.57 -3.37 -23.88
N GLY A 328 -0.99 -2.70 -24.89
CA GLY A 328 -0.52 -1.31 -24.81
C GLY A 328 -1.63 -0.26 -24.87
N ALA A 329 -2.91 -0.67 -24.94
CA ALA A 329 -4.07 0.23 -24.88
C ALA A 329 -4.21 0.93 -23.51
N LEU A 330 -3.61 0.36 -22.46
CA LEU A 330 -3.46 0.94 -21.13
C LEU A 330 -2.07 0.57 -20.62
N ILE A 331 -1.43 1.48 -19.87
CA ILE A 331 -0.09 1.23 -19.34
C ILE A 331 -0.20 0.90 -17.86
N HIS A 332 0.19 -0.32 -17.49
CA HIS A 332 0.02 -0.88 -16.13
C HIS A 332 0.54 0.02 -14.99
N PRO A 333 1.70 0.67 -15.04
CA PRO A 333 2.13 1.58 -13.96
C PRO A 333 1.38 2.91 -13.92
N THR A 334 0.45 3.16 -14.84
CA THR A 334 -0.31 4.42 -14.89
C THR A 334 -1.71 4.33 -14.29
N ILE A 335 -2.32 3.15 -14.17
CA ILE A 335 -3.74 3.10 -13.81
C ILE A 335 -4.02 3.58 -12.40
N MET A 336 -5.10 4.35 -12.30
CA MET A 336 -5.78 4.73 -11.08
C MET A 336 -7.27 4.42 -11.23
N GLY A 337 -7.92 4.02 -10.15
CA GLY A 337 -9.37 3.85 -10.13
C GLY A 337 -9.95 3.85 -8.71
N PRO A 338 -11.26 4.00 -8.57
CA PRO A 338 -11.90 3.98 -7.26
C PRO A 338 -11.84 2.56 -6.65
N ARG A 339 -11.69 2.48 -5.33
CA ARG A 339 -11.40 1.24 -4.59
C ARG A 339 -12.48 0.16 -4.79
N ASP A 340 -13.74 0.56 -4.90
CA ASP A 340 -14.86 -0.35 -5.13
C ASP A 340 -14.76 -1.07 -6.48
N VAL A 341 -14.25 -0.41 -7.53
CA VAL A 341 -13.93 -1.04 -8.82
C VAL A 341 -12.88 -2.13 -8.62
N TRP A 342 -11.80 -1.83 -7.89
CA TRP A 342 -10.75 -2.81 -7.59
C TRP A 342 -11.27 -4.00 -6.78
N GLN A 343 -12.21 -3.77 -5.86
CA GLN A 343 -12.86 -4.83 -5.09
C GLN A 343 -13.75 -5.72 -5.97
N ARG A 344 -14.59 -5.13 -6.84
CA ARG A 344 -15.41 -5.87 -7.81
C ARG A 344 -14.57 -6.70 -8.78
N LEU A 345 -13.36 -6.22 -9.11
CA LEU A 345 -12.43 -6.97 -9.95
C LEU A 345 -11.82 -8.18 -9.23
N GLY A 346 -11.83 -8.24 -7.90
CA GLY A 346 -11.20 -9.33 -7.15
C GLY A 346 -9.68 -9.39 -7.29
N GLY A 347 -9.04 -8.29 -7.71
CA GLY A 347 -7.60 -8.19 -7.93
C GLY A 347 -7.09 -8.86 -9.21
N TYR A 348 -5.84 -9.33 -9.14
CA TYR A 348 -5.12 -10.01 -10.22
C TYR A 348 -5.28 -11.53 -10.09
N LEU A 349 -5.68 -12.19 -11.17
CA LEU A 349 -5.96 -13.62 -11.15
C LEU A 349 -4.69 -14.43 -11.46
N PRO A 350 -4.28 -15.39 -10.60
CA PRO A 350 -3.07 -16.19 -10.82
C PRO A 350 -3.04 -16.98 -12.13
N ALA A 351 -4.22 -17.35 -12.67
CA ALA A 351 -4.35 -18.06 -13.94
C ALA A 351 -3.78 -17.27 -15.13
N TRP A 352 -3.68 -15.95 -15.00
CA TRP A 352 -3.21 -15.03 -16.05
C TRP A 352 -1.84 -14.44 -15.76
N ASN A 353 -1.03 -15.08 -14.91
CA ASN A 353 0.36 -14.66 -14.66
C ASN A 353 1.11 -14.46 -15.99
N TYR A 354 1.89 -13.38 -16.12
CA TYR A 354 2.56 -12.85 -17.33
C TYR A 354 1.71 -11.98 -18.26
N VAL A 355 0.38 -12.04 -18.15
CA VAL A 355 -0.59 -11.20 -18.88
C VAL A 355 -1.66 -10.64 -17.92
N GLU A 356 -1.29 -10.52 -16.64
CA GLU A 356 -2.21 -10.20 -15.55
C GLU A 356 -2.80 -8.81 -15.66
N ASP A 357 -2.06 -7.88 -16.28
CA ASP A 357 -2.50 -6.52 -16.59
C ASP A 357 -3.54 -6.50 -17.71
N TYR A 358 -3.31 -7.26 -18.78
CA TYR A 358 -4.23 -7.37 -19.90
C TYR A 358 -5.56 -8.02 -19.49
N ASP A 359 -5.52 -9.11 -18.72
CA ASP A 359 -6.74 -9.68 -18.14
C ASP A 359 -7.49 -8.68 -17.25
N LEU A 360 -6.77 -7.97 -16.38
CA LEU A 360 -7.36 -6.94 -15.53
C LEU A 360 -8.09 -5.88 -16.36
N PHE A 361 -7.49 -5.40 -17.45
CA PHE A 361 -8.11 -4.36 -18.29
C PHE A 361 -9.35 -4.85 -19.01
N LEU A 362 -9.34 -6.10 -19.51
CA LEU A 362 -10.52 -6.71 -20.10
C LEU A 362 -11.67 -6.79 -19.10
N ARG A 363 -11.41 -7.27 -17.88
CA ARG A 363 -12.43 -7.33 -16.81
C ARG A 363 -12.88 -5.94 -16.37
N ALA A 364 -11.97 -4.98 -16.23
CA ALA A 364 -12.31 -3.60 -15.89
C ALA A 364 -13.19 -2.94 -16.96
N SER A 365 -12.98 -3.25 -18.24
CA SER A 365 -13.82 -2.73 -19.33
C SER A 365 -15.29 -3.17 -19.26
N LEU A 366 -15.59 -4.22 -18.49
CA LEU A 366 -16.96 -4.70 -18.24
C LEU A 366 -17.61 -4.02 -17.02
N GLN A 367 -16.82 -3.35 -16.17
CA GLN A 367 -17.29 -2.68 -14.96
C GLN A 367 -17.60 -1.18 -15.19
N GLY A 368 -17.16 -0.63 -16.33
CA GLY A 368 -17.38 0.76 -16.72
C GLY A 368 -16.40 1.20 -17.81
N PRO A 369 -16.58 2.42 -18.38
CA PRO A 369 -15.64 2.97 -19.34
C PRO A 369 -14.22 3.05 -18.79
N LEU A 370 -13.24 2.77 -19.65
CA LEU A 370 -11.83 3.03 -19.38
C LEU A 370 -11.45 4.36 -20.03
N ALA A 371 -10.42 5.02 -19.52
CA ALA A 371 -9.93 6.27 -20.10
C ALA A 371 -8.41 6.37 -20.04
N ASN A 372 -7.82 7.15 -20.94
CA ASN A 372 -6.44 7.60 -20.82
C ASN A 372 -6.37 9.13 -20.92
N LEU A 373 -5.67 9.74 -19.96
CA LEU A 373 -5.33 11.15 -20.03
C LEU A 373 -4.30 11.40 -21.15
N PRO A 374 -4.43 12.50 -21.92
CA PRO A 374 -3.49 12.85 -22.98
C PRO A 374 -2.11 13.27 -22.44
N GLU A 375 -2.03 13.71 -21.18
CA GLU A 375 -0.81 14.13 -20.54
C GLU A 375 0.17 12.98 -20.32
N ILE A 376 1.45 13.28 -20.51
CA ILE A 376 2.54 12.41 -20.07
C ILE A 376 2.69 12.62 -18.57
N LEU A 377 2.37 11.60 -17.78
CA LEU A 377 2.37 11.67 -16.31
C LEU A 377 3.27 10.61 -15.66
N LEU A 378 3.95 9.80 -16.46
CA LEU A 378 4.88 8.78 -16.00
C LEU A 378 6.00 8.55 -17.02
N ARG A 379 7.23 8.36 -16.53
CA ARG A 379 8.34 7.83 -17.32
C ARG A 379 8.47 6.33 -17.04
N TYR A 380 8.23 5.53 -18.08
CA TYR A 380 8.22 4.07 -18.01
C TYR A 380 9.61 3.54 -18.39
N ARG A 381 10.23 2.76 -17.52
CA ARG A 381 11.57 2.22 -17.76
C ARG A 381 11.55 0.91 -18.52
N ILE A 382 12.29 0.85 -19.62
CA ILE A 382 12.48 -0.37 -20.41
C ILE A 382 13.92 -0.88 -20.22
N HIS A 383 14.05 -2.18 -19.97
CA HIS A 383 15.33 -2.88 -19.85
C HIS A 383 15.56 -3.79 -21.05
N ALA A 384 16.75 -3.74 -21.64
CA ALA A 384 17.11 -4.53 -22.82
C ALA A 384 17.17 -6.05 -22.54
N GLN A 385 17.33 -6.43 -21.28
CA GLN A 385 17.32 -7.81 -20.80
C GLN A 385 16.06 -8.13 -19.98
N SER A 386 14.97 -7.38 -20.16
CA SER A 386 13.73 -7.57 -19.42
C SER A 386 13.29 -9.05 -19.41
N THR A 387 12.77 -9.50 -18.28
CA THR A 387 12.24 -10.85 -18.04
C THR A 387 11.23 -11.31 -19.11
N ASN A 388 10.62 -10.35 -19.82
CA ASN A 388 9.77 -10.58 -21.00
C ASN A 388 10.41 -11.48 -22.08
N TYR A 389 11.73 -11.64 -22.13
CA TYR A 389 12.37 -12.53 -23.11
C TYR A 389 12.36 -14.01 -22.71
N ARG A 390 12.42 -14.35 -21.41
CA ARG A 390 12.52 -15.75 -20.94
C ARG A 390 11.18 -16.50 -20.96
N HIS A 391 10.07 -15.78 -20.76
CA HIS A 391 8.72 -16.37 -20.71
C HIS A 391 7.84 -15.92 -21.89
N ARG A 392 8.44 -15.35 -22.95
CA ARG A 392 7.68 -14.75 -24.06
C ARG A 392 6.72 -15.73 -24.73
N ALA A 393 7.13 -16.98 -24.95
CA ALA A 393 6.27 -17.99 -25.58
C ALA A 393 5.02 -18.26 -24.74
N VAL A 394 5.18 -18.41 -23.42
CA VAL A 394 4.07 -18.59 -22.47
C VAL A 394 3.17 -17.35 -22.46
N GLN A 395 3.75 -16.15 -22.40
CA GLN A 395 3.02 -14.90 -22.44
C GLN A 395 2.18 -14.75 -23.73
N LEU A 396 2.76 -15.08 -24.89
CA LEU A 396 2.06 -15.02 -26.17
C LEU A 396 0.90 -16.02 -26.24
N SER A 397 1.11 -17.24 -25.72
CA SER A 397 0.05 -18.26 -25.63
C SER A 397 -1.11 -17.74 -24.76
N LEU A 398 -0.80 -17.32 -23.52
CA LEU A 398 -1.80 -16.82 -22.57
C LEU A 398 -2.53 -15.57 -23.08
N LEU A 399 -1.81 -14.65 -23.74
CA LEU A 399 -2.41 -13.48 -24.39
C LEU A 399 -3.42 -13.92 -25.46
N GLY A 400 -3.03 -14.86 -26.32
CA GLY A 400 -3.90 -15.42 -27.34
C GLY A 400 -5.14 -16.08 -26.75
N ASP A 401 -4.97 -16.95 -25.74
CA ASP A 401 -6.06 -17.62 -25.04
C ASP A 401 -7.03 -16.62 -24.41
N ARG A 402 -6.49 -15.63 -23.68
CA ARG A 402 -7.33 -14.60 -23.03
C ARG A 402 -8.06 -13.74 -24.05
N CYS A 403 -7.38 -13.34 -25.13
CA CYS A 403 -7.97 -12.54 -26.20
C CYS A 403 -9.13 -13.28 -26.87
N ARG A 404 -8.97 -14.58 -27.19
CA ARG A 404 -10.04 -15.39 -27.78
C ARG A 404 -11.23 -15.53 -26.84
N ALA A 405 -11.00 -15.79 -25.56
CA ALA A 405 -12.05 -15.85 -24.55
C ALA A 405 -12.83 -14.53 -24.46
N ALA A 406 -12.13 -13.39 -24.37
CA ALA A 406 -12.79 -12.09 -24.30
C ALA A 406 -13.56 -11.71 -25.57
N ARG A 407 -13.10 -12.14 -26.75
CA ARG A 407 -13.83 -11.98 -28.00
C ARG A 407 -15.09 -12.83 -28.04
N ALA A 408 -15.01 -14.08 -27.58
CA ALA A 408 -16.17 -14.96 -27.47
C ALA A 408 -17.23 -14.37 -26.51
N ASP A 409 -16.81 -13.90 -25.34
CA ASP A 409 -17.69 -13.21 -24.37
C ASP A 409 -18.35 -11.95 -24.96
N ALA A 410 -17.68 -11.29 -25.91
CA ALA A 410 -18.18 -10.12 -26.61
C ALA A 410 -19.00 -10.43 -27.88
N GLY A 411 -19.25 -11.72 -28.19
CA GLY A 411 -19.96 -12.13 -29.41
C GLY A 411 -19.18 -11.92 -30.71
N LEU A 412 -17.86 -11.79 -30.63
CA LEU A 412 -16.95 -11.61 -31.77
C LEU A 412 -16.31 -12.95 -32.19
N ASN A 413 -15.75 -12.99 -33.40
CA ASN A 413 -15.02 -14.17 -33.87
C ASN A 413 -13.85 -14.52 -32.93
N ALA A 414 -13.94 -15.71 -32.32
CA ALA A 414 -12.95 -16.26 -31.40
C ALA A 414 -11.78 -16.95 -32.12
N ASN A 415 -11.88 -17.23 -33.43
CA ASN A 415 -10.75 -17.67 -34.26
C ASN A 415 -9.90 -16.46 -34.66
N PHE A 416 -9.30 -15.83 -33.65
CA PHE A 416 -8.48 -14.64 -33.79
C PHE A 416 -7.08 -14.87 -33.22
N THR A 417 -6.08 -14.38 -33.93
CA THR A 417 -4.69 -14.35 -33.49
C THR A 417 -4.28 -12.89 -33.32
N PRO A 418 -3.97 -12.45 -32.10
CA PRO A 418 -3.58 -11.07 -31.88
C PRO A 418 -2.28 -10.75 -32.63
N ALA A 419 -2.19 -9.54 -33.18
CA ALA A 419 -0.97 -9.06 -33.81
C ALA A 419 0.05 -8.76 -32.71
N VAL A 420 1.04 -9.64 -32.55
CA VAL A 420 2.09 -9.44 -31.54
C VAL A 420 3.44 -9.25 -32.20
N SER A 421 4.20 -8.26 -31.73
CA SER A 421 5.57 -8.06 -32.17
C SER A 421 6.42 -9.31 -31.89
N PRO A 422 7.15 -9.82 -32.89
CA PRO A 422 8.00 -10.98 -32.72
C PRO A 422 9.07 -10.72 -31.65
N ALA A 423 9.49 -11.78 -30.97
CA ALA A 423 10.58 -11.67 -30.00
C ALA A 423 11.86 -11.19 -30.69
N HIS A 424 12.59 -10.30 -30.03
CA HIS A 424 13.93 -9.92 -30.45
C HIS A 424 14.86 -11.14 -30.39
N ALA A 425 15.50 -11.46 -31.52
CA ALA A 425 16.41 -12.61 -31.61
C ALA A 425 17.69 -12.43 -30.78
N ASP A 426 18.15 -11.18 -30.63
CA ASP A 426 19.31 -10.84 -29.80
C ASP A 426 19.29 -9.39 -29.29
N LEU A 427 20.21 -9.06 -28.39
CA LEU A 427 20.36 -7.70 -27.85
C LEU A 427 20.68 -6.66 -28.93
N ALA A 428 21.35 -7.04 -30.04
CA ALA A 428 21.62 -6.10 -31.12
C ALA A 428 20.30 -5.67 -31.80
N SER A 429 19.34 -6.59 -31.95
CA SER A 429 18.01 -6.27 -32.47
C SER A 429 17.19 -5.37 -31.54
N VAL A 430 17.29 -5.54 -30.23
CA VAL A 430 16.68 -4.63 -29.23
C VAL A 430 17.29 -3.22 -29.37
N TYR A 431 18.61 -3.13 -29.43
CA TYR A 431 19.29 -1.84 -29.56
C TYR A 431 19.00 -1.14 -30.89
N ARG A 432 18.81 -1.89 -31.99
CA ARG A 432 18.34 -1.32 -33.27
C ARG A 432 16.96 -0.70 -33.14
N GLU A 433 16.03 -1.39 -32.48
CA GLU A 433 14.68 -0.85 -32.25
C GLU A 433 14.75 0.45 -31.42
N TRP A 434 15.51 0.44 -30.33
CA TRP A 434 15.68 1.63 -29.49
C TRP A 434 16.36 2.78 -30.22
N THR A 435 17.26 2.47 -31.17
CA THR A 435 17.85 3.46 -32.07
C THR A 435 16.76 4.08 -32.95
N GLY A 436 15.88 3.28 -33.52
CA GLY A 436 14.74 3.74 -34.33
C GLY A 436 13.82 4.65 -33.53
N TRP A 437 13.35 4.18 -32.37
CA TRP A 437 12.51 4.94 -31.45
C TRP A 437 13.12 6.28 -31.06
N ALA A 438 14.38 6.28 -30.62
CA ALA A 438 15.07 7.51 -30.24
C ALA A 438 15.27 8.45 -31.42
N THR A 439 15.50 7.93 -32.63
CA THR A 439 15.64 8.77 -33.85
C THR A 439 14.32 9.42 -34.20
N GLU A 440 13.21 8.67 -34.19
CA GLU A 440 11.85 9.17 -34.44
C GLU A 440 11.42 10.20 -33.39
N GLY A 441 11.84 10.01 -32.14
CA GLY A 441 11.59 10.94 -31.04
C GLY A 441 12.51 12.16 -31.01
N GLY A 442 13.50 12.28 -31.90
CA GLY A 442 14.47 13.38 -31.91
C GLY A 442 15.58 13.28 -30.84
N GLU A 443 15.70 12.15 -30.15
CA GLU A 443 16.65 11.89 -29.06
C GLU A 443 18.00 11.38 -29.62
N PHE A 444 18.68 12.19 -30.44
CA PHE A 444 19.84 11.77 -31.23
C PHE A 444 21.05 11.30 -30.42
N ALA A 445 21.24 11.80 -29.19
CA ALA A 445 22.28 11.29 -28.30
C ALA A 445 22.00 9.84 -27.88
N THR A 446 20.74 9.56 -27.51
CA THR A 446 20.27 8.21 -27.18
C THR A 446 20.32 7.29 -28.39
N ALA A 447 19.90 7.77 -29.56
CA ALA A 447 19.97 7.02 -30.82
C ALA A 447 21.40 6.60 -31.15
N ARG A 448 22.38 7.52 -31.10
CA ARG A 448 23.80 7.21 -31.33
C ARG A 448 24.34 6.18 -30.34
N HIS A 449 24.01 6.34 -29.06
CA HIS A 449 24.44 5.41 -28.02
C HIS A 449 23.98 3.98 -28.31
N TYR A 450 22.71 3.80 -28.67
CA TYR A 450 22.18 2.47 -28.98
C TYR A 450 22.60 1.95 -30.35
N ALA A 451 22.78 2.81 -31.35
CA ALA A 451 23.33 2.42 -32.65
C ALA A 451 24.75 1.87 -32.51
N PHE A 452 25.58 2.53 -31.70
CA PHE A 452 26.93 2.08 -31.40
C PHE A 452 26.92 0.75 -30.63
N LYS A 453 26.04 0.60 -29.63
CA LYS A 453 25.87 -0.68 -28.91
C LYS A 453 25.39 -1.82 -29.81
N ALA A 454 24.47 -1.57 -30.74
CA ALA A 454 24.01 -2.56 -31.71
C ALA A 454 25.17 -3.00 -32.64
N TRP A 455 25.95 -2.03 -33.13
CA TRP A 455 27.12 -2.28 -33.96
C TRP A 455 28.21 -3.07 -33.23
N LEU A 456 28.60 -2.68 -32.00
CA LEU A 456 29.59 -3.42 -31.20
C LEU A 456 29.22 -4.89 -31.00
N ARG A 457 27.93 -5.20 -30.89
CA ARG A 457 27.44 -6.58 -30.72
C ARG A 457 27.48 -7.40 -32.02
N ARG A 458 27.23 -6.77 -33.16
CA ARG A 458 27.12 -7.41 -34.48
C ARG A 458 27.62 -6.44 -35.57
N PRO A 459 28.95 -6.24 -35.71
CA PRO A 459 29.51 -5.17 -36.54
C PRO A 459 29.34 -5.38 -38.03
N TRP A 460 29.29 -6.64 -38.47
CA TRP A 460 29.16 -7.03 -39.88
C TRP A 460 27.70 -7.07 -40.39
N GLN A 461 26.74 -6.84 -39.50
CA GLN A 461 25.33 -6.79 -39.88
C GLN A 461 25.01 -5.44 -40.55
N ARG A 462 24.57 -5.49 -41.81
CA ARG A 462 24.31 -4.30 -42.65
C ARG A 462 23.36 -3.31 -41.99
N GLU A 463 22.33 -3.78 -41.29
CA GLU A 463 21.37 -2.90 -40.60
C GLU A 463 22.03 -2.07 -39.49
N ASN A 464 22.98 -2.65 -38.74
CA ASN A 464 23.66 -1.94 -37.64
C ASN A 464 24.61 -0.86 -38.17
N LEU A 465 25.37 -1.17 -39.22
CA LEU A 465 26.25 -0.20 -39.89
C LEU A 465 25.44 0.97 -40.45
N ARG A 466 24.30 0.69 -41.12
CA ARG A 466 23.41 1.73 -41.62
C ARG A 466 22.82 2.59 -40.50
N GLY A 467 22.38 1.98 -39.40
CA GLY A 467 21.86 2.70 -38.24
C GLY A 467 22.89 3.64 -37.61
N LEU A 468 24.11 3.13 -37.38
CA LEU A 468 25.22 3.93 -36.86
C LEU A 468 25.57 5.09 -37.79
N TYR A 469 25.72 4.82 -39.09
CA TYR A 469 26.01 5.86 -40.07
C TYR A 469 24.94 6.96 -40.14
N ARG A 470 23.65 6.58 -40.13
CA ARG A 470 22.52 7.53 -40.13
C ARG A 470 22.55 8.45 -38.92
N THR A 471 22.76 7.89 -37.73
CA THR A 471 22.79 8.67 -36.48
C THR A 471 24.03 9.58 -36.37
N LEU A 472 25.14 9.24 -37.04
CA LEU A 472 26.32 10.10 -37.13
C LEU A 472 26.14 11.24 -38.15
N ARG A 473 25.45 11.00 -39.27
CA ARG A 473 25.19 12.01 -40.31
C ARG A 473 24.18 13.09 -39.89
N GLN A 474 23.25 12.81 -38.98
CA GLN A 474 22.27 13.80 -38.54
C GLN A 474 22.88 15.01 -37.81
N ARG A 475 24.18 14.96 -37.45
CA ARG A 475 24.92 16.12 -36.94
C ARG A 475 25.16 17.21 -38.00
N THR A 476 25.06 16.92 -39.30
CA THR A 476 25.35 17.91 -40.35
C THR A 476 24.14 18.75 -40.78
N ALA A 477 22.93 18.46 -40.31
CA ALA A 477 21.72 19.22 -40.68
C ALA A 477 21.22 20.17 -39.58
N ALA A 478 21.62 19.95 -38.32
CA ALA A 478 21.21 20.77 -37.17
C ALA A 478 22.26 21.82 -36.74
N SER A 479 23.35 21.96 -37.51
CA SER A 479 24.43 22.91 -37.25
C SER A 479 24.92 23.59 -38.54
N ALA A 480 23.99 24.03 -39.37
CA ALA A 480 24.26 25.08 -40.34
C ALA A 480 23.62 26.36 -39.79
N PRO A 481 24.37 27.48 -39.69
CA PRO A 481 23.90 28.73 -39.08
C PRO A 481 22.68 29.32 -39.78
#